data_AF-A0A2N1UN44-F1
#
_entry.id   AF-A0A2N1UN44-F1
#
_cell.length_a   1.000
_cell.length_b   1.000
_cell.length_c   1.000
_cell.angle_alpha   90.00
_cell.angle_beta   90.00
_cell.angle_gamma   90.00
#
_symmetry.space_group_name_H-M   'P 1'
#
loop_
_entity.id
_entity.type
_entity.pdbx_description
1 polymer ?
#
loop_
_entity_poly.entity_id
_entity_poly.type
_entity_poly.pdbx_seq_one_letter_code
_entity_poly.pdbx_strand_id
1 'polypeptide(L)'
;MANKNLTNAKKAKNDEFYTQFIDIQKEIGAYLEYNPDVFRGKVVYCNCDDPFESNFFRYFVLNFKKLGLKQLITTSYKPSPIANTQLGLFGDDKTLPKSKSRPKITANKFIINEVYDMDGDGEFNLKDVALQLKANKHNEWTPLEGNGDFRSEECIELLKQSDIVVTNPPFSLFREYVKQLFDYDKKFLIIGSMNAITYKEIFPLIKENKMWLGNGFHAGNAYFFTPFAKEYGEGVYMPETGLVKFRNVCWFTNLDHGRRHQPLPLMTMEENLKYSKHKEIKGKKAYDKYDNYDAIEVSFTDAIPSDYNGVMGVPISFLDKYNPDQFDIVKFRHGDDNKDLRLKNGTCPYFRVLIRHKKK
;
A
#
# COMPACT_ATOMS: atom_id res chain seq x y z
N MET A 1 34.64 8.07 -17.01
CA MET A 1 33.29 8.49 -17.47
C MET A 1 32.18 7.81 -16.63
N ALA A 2 32.15 8.05 -15.31
CA ALA A 2 31.25 7.32 -14.38
C ALA A 2 30.04 8.14 -13.87
N ASN A 3 29.91 9.42 -14.25
CA ASN A 3 28.87 10.31 -13.72
C ASN A 3 27.66 10.55 -14.64
N LYS A 4 27.63 10.03 -15.88
CA LYS A 4 26.46 10.21 -16.76
C LYS A 4 25.28 9.32 -16.39
N ASN A 5 25.52 8.09 -15.90
CA ASN A 5 24.45 7.13 -15.60
C ASN A 5 23.68 7.47 -14.30
N LEU A 6 24.36 8.02 -13.29
CA LEU A 6 23.72 8.53 -12.06
C LEU A 6 22.87 9.79 -12.30
N THR A 7 23.18 10.56 -13.34
CA THR A 7 22.43 11.77 -13.69
C THR A 7 21.16 11.46 -14.49
N ASN A 8 21.16 10.36 -15.26
CA ASN A 8 19.96 9.85 -15.92
C ASN A 8 18.98 9.17 -14.95
N ALA A 9 19.47 8.46 -13.92
CA ALA A 9 18.63 7.90 -12.87
C ALA A 9 17.90 8.97 -12.02
N LYS A 10 18.40 10.22 -12.00
CA LYS A 10 17.72 11.38 -11.38
C LYS A 10 16.62 11.99 -12.25
N LYS A 11 16.51 11.63 -13.54
CA LYS A 11 15.51 12.15 -14.48
C LYS A 11 14.25 11.29 -14.58
N ALA A 12 14.29 10.02 -14.21
CA ALA A 12 13.10 9.18 -14.04
C ALA A 12 12.45 9.44 -12.67
N LYS A 13 11.94 10.66 -12.50
CA LYS A 13 11.20 11.11 -11.32
C LYS A 13 9.71 10.78 -11.47
N ASN A 14 9.41 9.63 -12.07
CA ASN A 14 8.07 9.27 -12.49
C ASN A 14 7.56 8.18 -11.55
N ASP A 15 6.84 8.59 -10.49
CA ASP A 15 6.21 7.71 -9.49
C ASP A 15 4.95 7.02 -10.04
N GLU A 16 4.92 6.69 -11.33
CA GLU A 16 3.74 6.15 -12.00
C GLU A 16 3.77 4.62 -12.05
N PHE A 17 3.12 4.04 -11.05
CA PHE A 17 3.04 2.60 -10.87
C PHE A 17 1.58 2.15 -10.80
N TYR A 18 1.13 1.43 -11.82
CA TYR A 18 -0.23 0.92 -11.90
C TYR A 18 -0.29 -0.46 -11.27
N THR A 19 -1.07 -0.57 -10.18
CA THR A 19 -1.20 -1.80 -9.39
C THR A 19 -2.04 -2.83 -10.14
N GLN A 20 -1.69 -4.11 -10.03
CA GLN A 20 -2.47 -5.17 -10.67
C GLN A 20 -3.77 -5.46 -9.93
N PHE A 21 -4.81 -5.82 -10.69
CA PHE A 21 -6.11 -6.22 -10.15
C PHE A 21 -6.01 -7.36 -9.13
N ILE A 22 -5.19 -8.38 -9.42
CA ILE A 22 -5.03 -9.55 -8.54
C ILE A 22 -4.41 -9.20 -7.19
N ASP A 23 -3.51 -8.21 -7.15
CA ASP A 23 -2.88 -7.76 -5.91
C ASP A 23 -3.88 -6.98 -5.05
N ILE A 24 -4.70 -6.13 -5.67
CA ILE A 24 -5.81 -5.43 -4.99
C ILE A 24 -6.84 -6.45 -4.46
N GLN A 25 -7.25 -7.42 -5.28
CA GLN A 25 -8.21 -8.44 -4.87
C GLN A 25 -7.72 -9.25 -3.67
N LYS A 26 -6.45 -9.68 -3.67
CA LYS A 26 -5.85 -10.43 -2.56
C LYS A 26 -5.74 -9.59 -1.30
N GLU A 27 -5.34 -8.32 -1.43
CA GLU A 27 -5.24 -7.41 -0.30
C GLU A 27 -6.63 -7.18 0.32
N ILE A 28 -7.62 -6.75 -0.47
CA ILE A 28 -8.99 -6.52 0.01
C ILE A 28 -9.63 -7.78 0.59
N GLY A 29 -9.38 -8.94 -0.02
CA GLY A 29 -9.85 -10.23 0.47
C GLY A 29 -9.48 -10.49 1.94
N ALA A 30 -8.27 -10.13 2.36
CA ALA A 30 -7.82 -10.33 3.75
C ALA A 30 -8.62 -9.52 4.78
N TYR A 31 -9.18 -8.37 4.41
CA TYR A 31 -10.05 -7.57 5.28
C TYR A 31 -11.46 -8.12 5.31
N LEU A 32 -11.97 -8.57 4.16
CA LEU A 32 -13.31 -9.19 4.06
C LEU A 32 -13.39 -10.54 4.78
N GLU A 33 -12.33 -11.35 4.73
CA GLU A 33 -12.23 -12.61 5.48
C GLU A 33 -12.31 -12.39 6.99
N TYR A 34 -11.78 -11.25 7.47
CA TYR A 34 -11.79 -10.90 8.88
C TYR A 34 -13.09 -10.21 9.32
N ASN A 35 -13.58 -9.27 8.50
CA ASN A 35 -14.85 -8.58 8.69
C ASN A 35 -15.56 -8.44 7.34
N PRO A 36 -16.60 -9.24 7.06
CA PRO A 36 -17.30 -9.22 5.78
C PRO A 36 -18.04 -7.90 5.52
N ASP A 37 -18.28 -7.10 6.56
CA ASP A 37 -19.01 -5.83 6.48
C ASP A 37 -18.09 -4.60 6.52
N VAL A 38 -16.77 -4.78 6.44
CA VAL A 38 -15.79 -3.68 6.54
C VAL A 38 -16.03 -2.55 5.52
N PHE A 39 -16.57 -2.87 4.34
CA PHE A 39 -16.94 -1.90 3.30
C PHE A 39 -18.45 -1.61 3.22
N ARG A 40 -19.30 -2.32 3.97
CA ARG A 40 -20.76 -2.20 3.83
C ARG A 40 -21.24 -0.81 4.25
N GLY A 41 -22.04 -0.19 3.39
CA GLY A 41 -22.60 1.14 3.59
C GLY A 41 -21.54 2.25 3.58
N LYS A 42 -20.30 1.97 3.17
CA LYS A 42 -19.20 2.93 3.15
C LYS A 42 -19.09 3.65 1.82
N VAL A 43 -18.61 4.88 1.89
CA VAL A 43 -18.12 5.65 0.74
C VAL A 43 -16.63 5.37 0.59
N VAL A 44 -16.25 4.75 -0.52
CA VAL A 44 -14.84 4.46 -0.84
C VAL A 44 -14.33 5.51 -1.81
N TYR A 45 -13.15 6.07 -1.53
CA TYR A 45 -12.46 7.01 -2.41
C TYR A 45 -11.16 6.41 -2.93
N CYS A 46 -11.04 6.31 -4.25
CA CYS A 46 -9.79 5.97 -4.93
C CYS A 46 -9.32 7.18 -5.74
N ASN A 47 -8.45 8.01 -5.17
CA ASN A 47 -7.70 9.00 -5.92
C ASN A 47 -6.68 8.28 -6.80
N CYS A 48 -6.84 8.34 -8.12
CA CYS A 48 -6.06 7.56 -9.08
C CYS A 48 -5.45 8.47 -10.13
N ASP A 49 -4.43 7.99 -10.84
CA ASP A 49 -3.89 8.74 -11.98
C ASP A 49 -4.89 8.76 -13.14
N ASP A 50 -5.57 7.64 -13.39
CA ASP A 50 -6.69 7.56 -14.32
C ASP A 50 -7.70 6.49 -13.85
N PRO A 51 -8.95 6.87 -13.52
CA PRO A 51 -10.02 5.93 -13.16
C PRO A 51 -10.34 4.89 -14.24
N PHE A 52 -10.19 5.20 -15.53
CA PHE A 52 -10.48 4.22 -16.59
C PHE A 52 -9.46 3.08 -16.63
N GLU A 53 -8.21 3.37 -16.27
CA GLU A 53 -7.10 2.41 -16.27
C GLU A 53 -6.82 1.83 -14.87
N SER A 54 -7.37 2.47 -13.84
CA SER A 54 -7.11 2.09 -12.45
C SER A 54 -7.80 0.78 -12.10
N ASN A 55 -6.99 -0.21 -11.76
CA ASN A 55 -7.50 -1.46 -11.21
C ASN A 55 -8.18 -1.27 -9.84
N PHE A 56 -7.95 -0.17 -9.12
CA PHE A 56 -8.71 0.16 -7.91
C PHE A 56 -10.16 0.50 -8.27
N PHE A 57 -10.37 1.40 -9.22
CA PHE A 57 -11.71 1.71 -9.71
C PHE A 57 -12.39 0.44 -10.24
N ARG A 58 -11.70 -0.30 -11.11
CA ARG A 58 -12.21 -1.56 -11.68
C ARG A 58 -12.63 -2.55 -10.60
N TYR A 59 -11.82 -2.76 -9.56
CA TYR A 59 -12.16 -3.67 -8.48
C TYR A 59 -13.42 -3.23 -7.73
N PHE A 60 -13.47 -1.99 -7.25
CA PHE A 60 -14.58 -1.52 -6.43
C PHE A 60 -15.88 -1.38 -7.23
N VAL A 61 -15.81 -0.95 -8.49
CA VAL A 61 -17.03 -0.82 -9.31
C VAL A 61 -17.61 -2.19 -9.63
N LEU A 62 -16.79 -3.16 -10.07
CA LEU A 62 -17.24 -4.53 -10.38
C LEU A 62 -17.77 -5.27 -9.14
N ASN A 63 -17.29 -4.91 -7.95
CA ASN A 63 -17.73 -5.51 -6.69
C ASN A 63 -18.70 -4.60 -5.90
N PHE A 64 -19.21 -3.51 -6.48
CA PHE A 64 -19.95 -2.47 -5.75
C PHE A 64 -21.13 -3.04 -4.94
N LYS A 65 -21.99 -3.83 -5.60
CA LYS A 65 -23.12 -4.54 -4.96
C LYS A 65 -22.67 -5.59 -3.96
N LYS A 66 -21.65 -6.38 -4.30
CA LYS A 66 -21.13 -7.46 -3.44
C LYS A 66 -20.55 -6.93 -2.13
N LEU A 67 -19.84 -5.81 -2.20
CA LEU A 67 -19.27 -5.10 -1.04
C LEU A 67 -20.34 -4.30 -0.28
N GLY A 68 -21.52 -4.09 -0.87
CA GLY A 68 -22.59 -3.27 -0.31
C GLY A 68 -22.17 -1.80 -0.15
N LEU A 69 -21.39 -1.27 -1.08
CA LEU A 69 -20.92 0.12 -1.02
C LEU A 69 -22.11 1.08 -1.07
N LYS A 70 -21.98 2.20 -0.35
CA LYS A 70 -22.92 3.32 -0.47
C LYS A 70 -22.59 4.16 -1.72
N GLN A 71 -21.30 4.40 -1.95
CA GLN A 71 -20.81 5.21 -3.05
C GLN A 71 -19.34 4.89 -3.31
N LEU A 72 -18.92 4.99 -4.57
CA LEU A 72 -17.52 4.94 -4.99
C LEU A 72 -17.18 6.28 -5.65
N ILE A 73 -16.22 6.98 -5.06
CA ILE A 73 -15.65 8.21 -5.61
C ILE A 73 -14.31 7.85 -6.22
N THR A 74 -14.01 8.34 -7.42
CA THR A 74 -12.66 8.28 -7.98
C THR A 74 -12.31 9.59 -8.67
N THR A 75 -11.03 9.95 -8.63
CA THR A 75 -10.49 11.10 -9.35
C THR A 75 -9.36 10.65 -10.26
N SER A 76 -9.14 11.38 -11.35
CA SER A 76 -7.93 11.29 -12.16
C SER A 76 -6.92 12.36 -11.76
N TYR A 77 -5.64 12.16 -12.10
CA TYR A 77 -4.59 13.16 -11.97
C TYR A 77 -4.07 13.55 -13.35
N LYS A 78 -3.76 14.84 -13.53
CA LYS A 78 -3.13 15.36 -14.74
C LYS A 78 -1.77 15.97 -14.39
N PRO A 79 -0.67 15.60 -15.09
CA PRO A 79 -0.61 14.85 -16.34
C PRO A 79 -0.43 13.33 -16.15
N SER A 80 -1.47 12.53 -16.37
CA SER A 80 -1.33 11.08 -16.54
C SER A 80 -0.90 10.77 -17.99
N PRO A 81 0.23 10.09 -18.23
CA PRO A 81 0.72 9.77 -19.57
C PRO A 81 0.03 8.55 -20.20
N ILE A 82 -0.78 7.81 -19.44
CA ILE A 82 -1.64 6.76 -19.99
C ILE A 82 -3.07 7.25 -20.22
N ALA A 83 -3.41 8.45 -19.75
CA ALA A 83 -4.74 9.01 -19.96
C ALA A 83 -5.06 9.08 -21.44
N ASN A 84 -6.17 8.44 -21.84
CA ASN A 84 -6.64 8.30 -23.22
C ASN A 84 -5.76 7.42 -24.14
N THR A 85 -4.80 6.64 -23.62
CA THR A 85 -3.94 5.76 -24.45
C THR A 85 -4.57 4.39 -24.73
N GLN A 86 -5.43 3.89 -23.84
CA GLN A 86 -6.22 2.66 -24.02
C GLN A 86 -7.72 2.93 -24.22
N LEU A 87 -8.06 4.10 -24.77
CA LEU A 87 -9.44 4.46 -25.13
C LEU A 87 -10.00 3.62 -26.32
N GLY A 88 -9.55 2.38 -26.49
CA GLY A 88 -10.05 1.37 -27.44
C GLY A 88 -11.01 0.36 -26.81
N LEU A 89 -11.52 0.61 -25.60
CA LEU A 89 -12.66 -0.14 -25.03
C LEU A 89 -14.01 0.33 -25.61
N PHE A 90 -14.04 1.53 -26.20
CA PHE A 90 -15.13 2.01 -27.03
C PHE A 90 -14.70 1.82 -28.48
N GLY A 91 -15.43 1.00 -29.23
CA GLY A 91 -15.25 0.96 -30.68
C GLY A 91 -15.25 2.37 -31.26
N ASP A 92 -14.54 2.56 -32.36
CA ASP A 92 -14.43 3.82 -33.10
C ASP A 92 -15.82 4.34 -33.51
N ASP A 93 -16.52 5.01 -32.60
CA ASP A 93 -17.86 5.51 -32.86
C ASP A 93 -17.73 6.83 -33.63
N LYS A 94 -17.67 6.70 -34.96
CA LYS A 94 -17.56 7.80 -35.94
C LYS A 94 -18.78 8.75 -35.95
N THR A 95 -19.69 8.65 -34.99
CA THR A 95 -20.98 9.33 -34.99
C THR A 95 -21.11 10.46 -33.97
N LEU A 96 -20.11 10.71 -33.12
CA LEU A 96 -20.13 11.91 -32.26
C LEU A 96 -19.86 13.18 -33.09
N PRO A 97 -20.75 14.19 -33.07
CA PRO A 97 -20.49 15.45 -33.74
C PRO A 97 -19.23 16.09 -33.16
N LYS A 98 -18.26 16.42 -34.02
CA LYS A 98 -17.05 17.15 -33.64
C LYS A 98 -17.46 18.50 -33.04
N SER A 99 -17.53 18.56 -31.71
CA SER A 99 -17.65 19.82 -30.98
C SER A 99 -16.49 20.73 -31.40
N LYS A 100 -16.81 21.95 -31.83
CA LYS A 100 -15.84 22.98 -32.30
C LYS A 100 -15.02 23.59 -31.15
N SER A 101 -15.12 23.07 -29.93
CA SER A 101 -14.24 23.41 -28.82
C SER A 101 -13.41 22.18 -28.44
N ARG A 102 -12.07 22.32 -28.44
CA ARG A 102 -11.16 21.32 -27.86
C ARG A 102 -11.67 21.03 -26.44
N PRO A 103 -12.05 19.78 -26.08
CA PRO A 103 -12.49 19.48 -24.72
C PRO A 103 -11.40 19.98 -23.78
N LYS A 104 -11.74 20.81 -22.77
CA LYS A 104 -10.78 21.20 -21.75
C LYS A 104 -10.22 19.91 -21.16
N ILE A 105 -8.94 19.65 -21.38
CA ILE A 105 -8.25 18.46 -20.89
C ILE A 105 -8.00 18.70 -19.40
N THR A 106 -9.02 18.56 -18.56
CA THR A 106 -8.91 18.66 -17.10
C THR A 106 -8.89 17.27 -16.50
N ALA A 107 -8.49 17.15 -15.23
CA ALA A 107 -8.73 15.92 -14.49
C ALA A 107 -10.25 15.66 -14.39
N ASN A 108 -10.65 14.44 -14.09
CA ASN A 108 -12.05 14.04 -13.99
C ASN A 108 -12.34 13.45 -12.61
N LYS A 109 -13.59 13.60 -12.17
CA LYS A 109 -14.15 12.82 -11.07
C LYS A 109 -15.26 11.92 -11.58
N PHE A 110 -15.33 10.73 -10.97
CA PHE A 110 -16.40 9.78 -11.14
C PHE A 110 -17.04 9.52 -9.79
N ILE A 111 -18.35 9.55 -9.76
CA ILE A 111 -19.13 9.19 -8.58
C ILE A 111 -20.10 8.12 -9.00
N ILE A 112 -19.95 6.92 -8.44
CA ILE A 112 -20.85 5.78 -8.66
C ILE A 112 -21.70 5.62 -7.40
N ASN A 113 -23.01 5.79 -7.56
CA ASN A 113 -23.99 5.55 -6.50
C ASN A 113 -24.74 4.23 -6.71
N GLU A 114 -24.93 3.84 -7.97
CA GLU A 114 -25.66 2.63 -8.34
C GLU A 114 -24.97 1.93 -9.50
N VAL A 115 -25.14 0.61 -9.55
CA VAL A 115 -24.68 -0.21 -10.68
C VAL A 115 -25.76 -1.18 -11.10
N TYR A 116 -26.02 -1.32 -12.39
CA TYR A 116 -26.99 -2.26 -12.94
C TYR A 116 -26.52 -2.75 -14.31
N ASP A 117 -26.96 -3.96 -14.66
CA ASP A 117 -26.80 -4.49 -16.01
C ASP A 117 -27.64 -3.60 -16.95
N MET A 118 -26.98 -2.96 -17.92
CA MET A 118 -27.57 -1.99 -18.83
C MET A 118 -28.00 -2.60 -20.15
N ASP A 119 -27.25 -3.59 -20.63
CA ASP A 119 -27.51 -4.24 -21.91
C ASP A 119 -28.44 -5.46 -21.77
N GLY A 120 -28.70 -5.90 -20.54
CA GLY A 120 -29.65 -6.95 -20.20
C GLY A 120 -29.11 -8.35 -20.48
N ASP A 121 -27.79 -8.51 -20.57
CA ASP A 121 -27.14 -9.79 -20.85
C ASP A 121 -27.04 -10.72 -19.62
N GLY A 122 -27.35 -10.22 -18.43
CA GLY A 122 -27.30 -10.93 -17.16
C GLY A 122 -25.96 -10.82 -16.42
N GLU A 123 -24.95 -10.13 -16.96
CA GLU A 123 -23.60 -9.98 -16.41
C GLU A 123 -23.17 -8.50 -16.28
N PHE A 124 -23.12 -7.98 -15.05
CA PHE A 124 -22.59 -6.64 -14.82
C PHE A 124 -21.08 -6.55 -15.09
N ASN A 125 -20.68 -5.70 -16.03
CA ASN A 125 -19.30 -5.51 -16.44
C ASN A 125 -18.93 -4.02 -16.68
N LEU A 126 -17.69 -3.74 -17.09
CA LEU A 126 -17.21 -2.37 -17.29
C LEU A 126 -17.92 -1.62 -18.44
N LYS A 127 -18.49 -2.34 -19.42
CA LYS A 127 -19.27 -1.72 -20.49
C LYS A 127 -20.56 -1.12 -19.93
N ASP A 128 -21.24 -1.82 -19.02
CA ASP A 128 -22.42 -1.29 -18.33
C ASP A 128 -22.11 -0.02 -17.56
N VAL A 129 -21.00 -0.01 -16.81
CA VAL A 129 -20.52 1.18 -16.08
C VAL A 129 -20.35 2.35 -17.03
N ALA A 130 -19.72 2.12 -18.17
CA ALA A 130 -19.50 3.16 -19.16
C ALA A 130 -20.81 3.66 -19.80
N LEU A 131 -21.76 2.76 -20.07
CA LEU A 131 -23.10 3.12 -20.57
C LEU A 131 -23.88 3.94 -19.53
N GLN A 132 -23.82 3.57 -18.24
CA GLN A 132 -24.44 4.31 -17.15
C GLN A 132 -23.85 5.71 -16.99
N LEU A 133 -22.51 5.82 -17.03
CA LEU A 133 -21.82 7.11 -16.97
C LEU A 133 -22.17 8.00 -18.16
N LYS A 134 -22.32 7.44 -19.38
CA LYS A 134 -22.79 8.20 -20.55
C LYS A 134 -24.26 8.61 -20.43
N ALA A 135 -25.08 7.78 -19.81
CA ALA A 135 -26.50 8.06 -19.59
C ALA A 135 -26.74 9.10 -18.47
N ASN A 136 -25.73 9.42 -17.64
CA ASN A 136 -25.81 10.36 -16.51
C ASN A 136 -27.00 10.10 -15.57
N LYS A 137 -27.37 8.83 -15.37
CA LYS A 137 -28.42 8.42 -14.43
C LYS A 137 -27.77 7.93 -13.15
N HIS A 138 -27.96 8.67 -12.04
CA HIS A 138 -27.45 8.38 -10.69
C HIS A 138 -25.92 8.34 -10.51
N ASN A 139 -25.15 8.20 -11.60
CA ASN A 139 -23.70 8.27 -11.60
C ASN A 139 -23.23 9.57 -12.27
N GLU A 140 -22.13 10.12 -11.78
CA GLU A 140 -21.57 11.37 -12.28
C GLU A 140 -20.23 11.14 -12.95
N TRP A 141 -20.05 11.74 -14.12
CA TRP A 141 -18.76 11.93 -14.75
C TRP A 141 -18.60 13.41 -15.08
N THR A 142 -17.71 14.09 -14.36
CA THR A 142 -17.52 15.54 -14.51
C THR A 142 -16.04 15.91 -14.47
N PRO A 143 -15.64 16.95 -15.23
CA PRO A 143 -14.31 17.51 -15.12
C PRO A 143 -14.10 18.16 -13.75
N LEU A 144 -12.90 17.99 -13.19
CA LEU A 144 -12.37 18.78 -12.09
C LEU A 144 -11.91 20.15 -12.61
N GLU A 145 -11.90 21.15 -11.74
CA GLU A 145 -11.39 22.49 -12.05
C GLU A 145 -9.86 22.51 -12.08
N GLY A 146 -9.24 21.73 -11.19
CA GLY A 146 -7.80 21.57 -11.05
C GLY A 146 -7.25 20.35 -11.78
N ASN A 147 -6.06 19.93 -11.33
CA ASN A 147 -5.31 18.82 -11.91
C ASN A 147 -5.51 17.49 -11.18
N GLY A 148 -6.39 17.44 -10.17
CA GLY A 148 -6.61 16.24 -9.36
C GLY A 148 -5.55 15.99 -8.28
N ASP A 149 -4.69 16.97 -7.97
CA ASP A 149 -3.79 16.87 -6.82
C ASP A 149 -4.61 16.68 -5.53
N PHE A 150 -4.26 15.69 -4.72
CA PHE A 150 -4.98 15.36 -3.48
C PHE A 150 -5.04 16.53 -2.49
N ARG A 151 -4.20 17.56 -2.66
CA ARG A 151 -4.14 18.77 -1.84
C ARG A 151 -5.07 19.87 -2.33
N SER A 152 -5.63 19.74 -3.53
CA SER A 152 -6.60 20.70 -4.07
C SER A 152 -7.89 20.71 -3.24
N GLU A 153 -8.53 21.87 -3.14
CA GLU A 153 -9.77 22.03 -2.37
C GLU A 153 -10.86 21.07 -2.85
N GLU A 154 -11.03 20.92 -4.17
CA GLU A 154 -11.98 19.98 -4.77
C GLU A 154 -11.72 18.52 -4.36
N CYS A 155 -10.46 18.06 -4.34
CA CYS A 155 -10.11 16.70 -3.92
C CYS A 155 -10.27 16.52 -2.41
N ILE A 156 -10.03 17.56 -1.62
CA ILE A 156 -10.28 17.57 -0.16
C ILE A 156 -11.78 17.48 0.13
N GLU A 157 -12.64 18.16 -0.63
CA GLU A 157 -14.09 18.04 -0.45
C GLU A 157 -14.59 16.63 -0.78
N LEU A 158 -14.00 15.97 -1.79
CA LEU A 158 -14.28 14.56 -2.08
C LEU A 158 -13.75 13.64 -0.97
N LEU A 159 -12.54 13.90 -0.45
CA LEU A 159 -11.98 13.18 0.69
C LEU A 159 -12.90 13.26 1.90
N LYS A 160 -13.39 14.46 2.25
CA LYS A 160 -14.30 14.69 3.38
C LYS A 160 -15.56 13.83 3.31
N GLN A 161 -16.12 13.63 2.11
CA GLN A 161 -17.29 12.78 1.86
C GLN A 161 -17.03 11.28 2.01
N SER A 162 -15.77 10.86 1.89
CA SER A 162 -15.39 9.44 1.94
C SER A 162 -15.20 8.91 3.35
N ASP A 163 -15.44 7.61 3.55
CA ASP A 163 -15.14 6.90 4.81
C ASP A 163 -13.77 6.21 4.74
N ILE A 164 -13.48 5.58 3.59
CA ILE A 164 -12.29 4.76 3.36
C ILE A 164 -11.57 5.22 2.09
N VAL A 165 -10.26 5.43 2.18
CA VAL A 165 -9.40 5.72 1.02
C VAL A 165 -8.62 4.47 0.62
N VAL A 166 -8.69 4.06 -0.64
CA VAL A 166 -7.93 2.91 -1.15
C VAL A 166 -7.19 3.28 -2.44
N THR A 167 -5.85 3.33 -2.41
CA THR A 167 -5.06 3.81 -3.55
C THR A 167 -3.58 3.41 -3.53
N ASN A 168 -2.88 3.67 -4.63
CA ASN A 168 -1.42 3.75 -4.72
C ASN A 168 -0.99 5.23 -4.81
N PRO A 169 -0.73 5.93 -3.70
CA PRO A 169 -0.33 7.33 -3.74
C PRO A 169 1.11 7.52 -4.27
N PRO A 170 1.48 8.73 -4.72
CA PRO A 170 2.85 9.02 -5.11
C PRO A 170 3.79 8.83 -3.93
N PHE A 171 4.81 7.98 -4.08
CA PHE A 171 5.72 7.63 -2.98
C PHE A 171 6.49 8.84 -2.47
N SER A 172 6.83 9.80 -3.34
CA SER A 172 7.47 11.06 -2.96
C SER A 172 6.63 11.94 -2.02
N LEU A 173 5.30 11.80 -2.04
CA LEU A 173 4.36 12.58 -1.23
C LEU A 173 3.74 11.75 -0.09
N PHE A 174 4.22 10.53 0.16
CA PHE A 174 3.62 9.58 1.11
C PHE A 174 3.44 10.15 2.52
N ARG A 175 4.43 10.89 3.06
CA ARG A 175 4.34 11.50 4.41
C ARG A 175 3.24 12.55 4.50
N GLU A 176 3.14 13.40 3.49
CA GLU A 176 2.10 14.44 3.40
C GLU A 176 0.73 13.79 3.23
N TYR A 177 0.63 12.76 2.39
CA TYR A 177 -0.60 12.02 2.17
C TYR A 177 -1.10 11.32 3.43
N VAL A 178 -0.25 10.57 4.13
CA VAL A 178 -0.62 9.93 5.41
C VAL A 178 -1.05 10.97 6.43
N LYS A 179 -0.34 12.11 6.54
CA LYS A 179 -0.75 13.20 7.43
C LYS A 179 -2.18 13.66 7.11
N GLN A 180 -2.48 13.91 5.84
CA GLN A 180 -3.83 14.34 5.42
C GLN A 180 -4.89 13.30 5.79
N LEU A 181 -4.64 12.00 5.57
CA LEU A 181 -5.60 10.95 5.94
C LEU A 181 -5.91 10.93 7.44
N PHE A 182 -4.91 11.17 8.30
CA PHE A 182 -5.12 11.29 9.74
C PHE A 182 -5.80 12.62 10.13
N ASP A 183 -5.46 13.74 9.49
CA ASP A 183 -6.08 15.04 9.76
C ASP A 183 -7.60 15.02 9.48
N TYR A 184 -8.04 14.20 8.52
CA TYR A 184 -9.44 14.03 8.14
C TYR A 184 -10.09 12.75 8.70
N ASP A 185 -9.44 12.08 9.65
CA ASP A 185 -9.93 10.86 10.33
C ASP A 185 -10.40 9.75 9.36
N LYS A 186 -9.61 9.51 8.31
CA LYS A 186 -9.96 8.52 7.30
C LYS A 186 -9.48 7.13 7.66
N LYS A 187 -10.31 6.14 7.36
CA LYS A 187 -9.83 4.79 7.20
C LYS A 187 -9.11 4.67 5.86
N PHE A 188 -8.07 3.86 5.79
CA PHE A 188 -7.30 3.77 4.55
C PHE A 188 -6.60 2.44 4.36
N LEU A 189 -6.34 2.14 3.09
CA LEU A 189 -5.48 1.07 2.62
C LEU A 189 -4.67 1.60 1.43
N ILE A 190 -3.38 1.86 1.66
CA ILE A 190 -2.53 2.55 0.68
C ILE A 190 -1.23 1.81 0.45
N ILE A 191 -0.67 1.91 -0.75
CA ILE A 191 0.63 1.33 -1.08
C ILE A 191 1.74 2.36 -0.76
N GLY A 192 2.87 1.89 -0.26
CA GLY A 192 4.03 2.73 -0.04
C GLY A 192 5.33 1.93 -0.06
N SER A 193 6.45 2.66 -0.05
CA SER A 193 7.76 2.02 0.14
C SER A 193 7.89 1.50 1.58
N MET A 194 8.48 0.32 1.74
CA MET A 194 8.81 -0.24 3.06
C MET A 194 9.74 0.69 3.87
N ASN A 195 10.54 1.52 3.19
CA ASN A 195 11.37 2.53 3.84
C ASN A 195 10.55 3.56 4.65
N ALA A 196 9.27 3.76 4.29
CA ALA A 196 8.40 4.70 4.98
C ALA A 196 8.19 4.35 6.45
N ILE A 197 8.32 3.07 6.82
CA ILE A 197 8.29 2.62 8.23
C ILE A 197 9.31 3.38 9.07
N THR A 198 10.47 3.73 8.50
CA THR A 198 11.57 4.39 9.23
C THR A 198 11.38 5.90 9.39
N TYR A 199 10.36 6.48 8.75
CA TYR A 199 10.14 7.92 8.77
C TYR A 199 9.66 8.38 10.15
N LYS A 200 10.12 9.58 10.56
CA LYS A 200 9.88 10.15 11.89
C LYS A 200 8.39 10.30 12.23
N GLU A 201 7.55 10.54 11.24
CA GLU A 201 6.09 10.72 11.39
C GLU A 201 5.33 9.40 11.25
N ILE A 202 5.95 8.37 10.68
CA ILE A 202 5.30 7.09 10.37
C ILE A 202 5.53 6.06 11.47
N PHE A 203 6.78 5.87 11.91
CA PHE A 203 7.08 4.88 12.95
C PHE A 203 6.25 5.09 14.24
N PRO A 204 6.06 6.34 14.75
CA PRO A 204 5.22 6.55 15.92
C PRO A 204 3.78 6.06 15.73
N LEU A 205 3.19 6.25 14.55
CA LEU A 205 1.83 5.76 14.25
C LEU A 205 1.76 4.23 14.31
N ILE A 206 2.81 3.55 13.85
CA ILE A 206 2.91 2.08 13.94
C ILE A 206 3.07 1.63 15.39
N LYS A 207 4.00 2.26 16.12
CA LYS A 207 4.26 1.97 17.54
C LYS A 207 3.01 2.18 18.41
N GLU A 208 2.21 3.21 18.11
CA GLU A 208 0.98 3.54 18.82
C GLU A 208 -0.25 2.76 18.33
N ASN A 209 -0.07 1.77 17.44
CA ASN A 209 -1.15 0.98 16.85
C ASN A 209 -2.24 1.81 16.14
N LYS A 210 -1.86 2.98 15.60
CA LYS A 210 -2.73 3.84 14.77
C LYS A 210 -2.67 3.49 13.28
N MET A 211 -1.58 2.85 12.85
CA MET A 211 -1.35 2.36 11.50
C MET A 211 -0.55 1.05 11.56
N TRP A 212 -0.71 0.16 10.59
CA TRP A 212 0.04 -1.09 10.48
C TRP A 212 0.24 -1.47 9.01
N LEU A 213 1.00 -2.54 8.78
CA LEU A 213 1.19 -3.09 7.45
C LEU A 213 0.00 -3.99 7.10
N GLY A 214 -0.44 -3.93 5.84
CA GLY A 214 -1.52 -4.77 5.32
C GLY A 214 -1.08 -6.23 5.08
N ASN A 215 -1.87 -6.97 4.32
CA ASN A 215 -1.54 -8.37 4.00
C ASN A 215 -0.26 -8.47 3.14
N GLY A 216 0.00 -7.50 2.27
CA GLY A 216 1.27 -7.40 1.56
C GLY A 216 1.29 -8.16 0.23
N PHE A 217 2.37 -7.95 -0.52
CA PHE A 217 2.56 -8.61 -1.81
C PHE A 217 3.11 -10.03 -1.66
N HIS A 218 2.77 -10.89 -2.61
CA HIS A 218 3.24 -12.27 -2.59
C HIS A 218 4.77 -12.35 -2.60
N ALA A 219 5.33 -13.01 -1.57
CA ALA A 219 6.78 -13.10 -1.34
C ALA A 219 7.50 -11.73 -1.33
N GLY A 220 6.79 -10.65 -0.97
CA GLY A 220 7.32 -9.28 -0.97
C GLY A 220 7.59 -8.71 -2.36
N ASN A 221 7.10 -9.34 -3.43
CA ASN A 221 7.33 -8.88 -4.80
C ASN A 221 6.09 -8.16 -5.32
N ALA A 222 6.17 -6.84 -5.42
CA ALA A 222 5.14 -6.02 -6.04
C ALA A 222 5.47 -5.85 -7.53
N TYR A 223 4.49 -6.10 -8.39
CA TYR A 223 4.63 -5.95 -9.83
C TYR A 223 3.68 -4.86 -10.30
N PHE A 224 4.22 -3.92 -11.06
CA PHE A 224 3.46 -2.78 -11.56
C PHE A 224 3.60 -2.65 -13.06
N PHE A 225 2.54 -2.18 -13.69
CA PHE A 225 2.67 -1.60 -15.02
C PHE A 225 3.19 -0.17 -14.89
N THR A 226 4.02 0.26 -15.85
CA THR A 226 4.47 1.64 -15.96
C THR A 226 4.78 1.93 -17.45
N PRO A 227 4.39 3.09 -17.99
CA PRO A 227 4.69 3.43 -19.38
C PRO A 227 6.19 3.56 -19.66
N PHE A 228 7.00 3.69 -18.60
CA PHE A 228 8.46 3.82 -18.64
C PHE A 228 9.19 2.50 -18.38
N ALA A 229 8.50 1.34 -18.49
CA ALA A 229 9.05 0.05 -18.06
C ALA A 229 10.40 -0.29 -18.74
N LYS A 230 10.55 0.08 -20.01
CA LYS A 230 11.77 -0.13 -20.81
C LYS A 230 12.99 0.69 -20.36
N GLU A 231 12.80 1.69 -19.50
CA GLU A 231 13.89 2.48 -18.92
C GLU A 231 14.57 1.77 -17.74
N TYR A 232 13.92 0.73 -17.19
CA TYR A 232 14.46 -0.05 -16.09
C TYR A 232 15.39 -1.16 -16.57
N GLY A 233 16.42 -1.45 -15.77
CA GLY A 233 17.42 -2.48 -16.07
C GLY A 233 16.92 -3.91 -15.85
N GLU A 234 17.76 -4.86 -16.27
CA GLU A 234 17.56 -6.30 -16.07
C GLU A 234 17.32 -6.64 -14.59
N GLY A 235 16.33 -7.51 -14.33
CA GLY A 235 15.93 -7.92 -12.98
C GLY A 235 14.88 -7.02 -12.31
N VAL A 236 14.63 -5.82 -12.86
CA VAL A 236 13.49 -4.96 -12.48
C VAL A 236 12.43 -5.02 -13.57
N TYR A 237 12.79 -4.77 -14.83
CA TYR A 237 11.87 -4.93 -15.96
C TYR A 237 11.73 -6.40 -16.36
N MET A 238 10.50 -6.82 -16.63
CA MET A 238 10.14 -8.17 -17.10
C MET A 238 9.59 -8.10 -18.53
N PRO A 239 10.40 -8.40 -19.55
CA PRO A 239 9.99 -8.28 -20.95
C PRO A 239 8.76 -9.14 -21.33
N GLU A 240 8.58 -10.29 -20.67
CA GLU A 240 7.51 -11.24 -20.99
C GLU A 240 6.13 -10.72 -20.60
N THR A 241 6.06 -9.91 -19.55
CA THR A 241 4.81 -9.36 -19.01
C THR A 241 4.69 -7.84 -19.23
N GLY A 242 5.79 -7.16 -19.56
CA GLY A 242 5.85 -5.70 -19.66
C GLY A 242 5.84 -4.99 -18.30
N LEU A 243 5.98 -5.72 -17.18
CA LEU A 243 5.89 -5.19 -15.83
C LEU A 243 7.26 -4.84 -15.24
N VAL A 244 7.25 -3.99 -14.20
CA VAL A 244 8.41 -3.75 -13.34
C VAL A 244 8.19 -4.36 -11.96
N LYS A 245 9.24 -4.91 -11.37
CA LYS A 245 9.24 -5.61 -10.09
C LYS A 245 9.98 -4.84 -9.02
N PHE A 246 9.33 -4.60 -7.88
CA PHE A 246 9.96 -4.03 -6.69
C PHE A 246 9.80 -4.94 -5.46
N ARG A 247 10.84 -5.01 -4.63
CA ARG A 247 10.86 -5.80 -3.38
C ARG A 247 10.57 -5.01 -2.11
N ASN A 248 10.66 -3.68 -2.16
CA ASN A 248 10.56 -2.80 -0.99
C ASN A 248 9.26 -1.99 -1.02
N VAL A 249 8.14 -2.66 -1.35
CA VAL A 249 6.81 -2.06 -1.46
C VAL A 249 5.83 -2.89 -0.64
N CYS A 250 4.99 -2.22 0.14
CA CYS A 250 4.03 -2.84 1.05
C CYS A 250 2.74 -2.01 1.12
N TRP A 251 1.70 -2.63 1.67
CA TRP A 251 0.46 -1.95 2.03
C TRP A 251 0.57 -1.37 3.45
N PHE A 252 0.02 -0.17 3.64
CA PHE A 252 -0.17 0.50 4.92
C PHE A 252 -1.65 0.75 5.14
N THR A 253 -2.12 0.53 6.36
CA THR A 253 -3.54 0.61 6.65
C THR A 253 -3.80 0.94 8.12
N ASN A 254 -5.01 1.42 8.41
CA ASN A 254 -5.62 1.46 9.75
C ASN A 254 -6.97 0.71 9.79
N LEU A 255 -7.22 -0.14 8.79
CA LEU A 255 -8.30 -1.13 8.73
C LEU A 255 -7.80 -2.45 9.28
N ASP A 256 -8.63 -3.11 10.07
CA ASP A 256 -8.23 -4.34 10.74
C ASP A 256 -8.33 -5.55 9.81
N HIS A 257 -7.44 -6.54 9.99
CA HIS A 257 -7.39 -7.73 9.14
C HIS A 257 -6.87 -8.94 9.92
N GLY A 258 -7.24 -10.16 9.50
CA GLY A 258 -7.03 -11.37 10.30
C GLY A 258 -5.56 -11.67 10.59
N ARG A 259 -4.68 -11.42 9.61
CA ARG A 259 -3.22 -11.63 9.77
C ARG A 259 -2.62 -10.81 10.91
N ARG A 260 -3.18 -9.63 11.22
CA ARG A 260 -2.74 -8.80 12.36
C ARG A 260 -2.86 -9.52 13.69
N HIS A 261 -3.81 -10.44 13.81
CA HIS A 261 -4.11 -11.18 15.04
C HIS A 261 -3.54 -12.58 15.03
N GLN A 262 -2.79 -12.96 13.98
CA GLN A 262 -2.20 -14.30 13.88
C GLN A 262 -0.94 -14.37 14.76
N PRO A 263 -0.92 -15.20 15.82
CA PRO A 263 0.27 -15.34 16.64
C PRO A 263 1.40 -16.04 15.85
N LEU A 264 2.62 -15.56 16.04
CA LEU A 264 3.82 -16.22 15.54
C LEU A 264 4.06 -17.52 16.32
N PRO A 265 4.23 -18.66 15.64
CA PRO A 265 4.72 -19.88 16.28
C PRO A 265 6.20 -19.70 16.61
N LEU A 266 6.53 -19.71 17.89
CA LEU A 266 7.89 -19.43 18.39
C LEU A 266 8.43 -20.61 19.19
N MET A 267 9.71 -20.90 18.97
CA MET A 267 10.51 -21.83 19.78
C MET A 267 11.04 -21.14 21.04
N THR A 268 11.36 -21.92 22.06
CA THR A 268 12.14 -21.43 23.22
C THR A 268 13.55 -21.00 22.81
N MET A 269 14.27 -20.29 23.68
CA MET A 269 15.68 -19.95 23.46
C MET A 269 16.52 -21.20 23.20
N GLU A 270 16.35 -22.25 24.02
CA GLU A 270 17.12 -23.49 23.88
C GLU A 270 16.85 -24.18 22.54
N GLU A 271 15.58 -24.29 22.16
CA GLU A 271 15.17 -24.89 20.89
C GLU A 271 15.69 -24.11 19.69
N ASN A 272 15.64 -22.77 19.73
CA ASN A 272 16.22 -21.94 18.68
C ASN A 272 17.71 -22.21 18.50
N LEU A 273 18.48 -22.23 19.60
CA LEU A 273 19.91 -22.49 19.56
C LEU A 273 20.24 -23.92 19.07
N LYS A 274 19.33 -24.89 19.23
CA LYS A 274 19.54 -26.28 18.81
C LYS A 274 19.05 -26.59 17.40
N TYR A 275 17.89 -26.04 17.02
CA TYR A 275 17.11 -26.47 15.86
C TYR A 275 16.85 -25.38 14.82
N SER A 276 17.23 -24.13 15.06
CA SER A 276 17.02 -23.05 14.09
C SER A 276 17.58 -23.42 12.70
N LYS A 277 16.87 -23.03 11.64
CA LYS A 277 17.36 -23.19 10.27
C LYS A 277 18.47 -22.19 9.90
N HIS A 278 18.66 -21.16 10.72
CA HIS A 278 19.65 -20.10 10.51
C HIS A 278 20.97 -20.47 11.20
N LYS A 279 22.06 -20.53 10.42
CA LYS A 279 23.39 -20.94 10.91
C LYS A 279 23.97 -19.94 11.91
N GLU A 280 23.51 -18.70 11.85
CA GLU A 280 23.91 -17.60 12.73
C GLU A 280 23.25 -17.70 14.12
N ILE A 281 22.26 -18.57 14.28
CA ILE A 281 21.58 -18.86 15.56
C ILE A 281 21.91 -20.28 16.02
N LYS A 282 21.78 -21.27 15.12
CA LYS A 282 22.01 -22.68 15.45
C LYS A 282 23.44 -22.94 15.91
N GLY A 283 23.58 -23.59 17.05
CA GLY A 283 24.87 -23.94 17.67
C GLY A 283 25.51 -22.82 18.48
N LYS A 284 24.90 -21.63 18.56
CA LYS A 284 25.38 -20.59 19.48
C LYS A 284 25.16 -21.00 20.93
N LYS A 285 26.04 -20.51 21.82
CA LYS A 285 25.90 -20.70 23.28
C LYS A 285 24.77 -19.84 23.85
N ALA A 286 24.55 -18.66 23.29
CA ALA A 286 23.52 -17.71 23.68
C ALA A 286 23.28 -16.72 22.54
N TYR A 287 22.17 -15.97 22.63
CA TYR A 287 21.91 -14.83 21.75
C TYR A 287 22.90 -13.70 22.06
N ASP A 288 23.24 -12.93 21.03
CA ASP A 288 24.07 -11.74 21.19
C ASP A 288 23.28 -10.66 21.96
N LYS A 289 24.01 -9.80 22.68
CA LYS A 289 23.44 -8.68 23.44
C LYS A 289 23.99 -7.36 22.93
N TYR A 290 23.17 -6.32 23.00
CA TYR A 290 23.66 -4.97 22.75
C TYR A 290 24.49 -4.46 23.93
N ASP A 291 25.38 -3.53 23.62
CA ASP A 291 26.26 -2.84 24.57
C ASP A 291 25.63 -1.56 25.12
N ASN A 292 24.82 -0.89 24.30
CA ASN A 292 24.18 0.39 24.62
C ASN A 292 22.66 0.30 24.87
N TYR A 293 22.12 -0.91 25.09
CA TYR A 293 20.73 -1.14 25.46
C TYR A 293 20.55 -2.54 26.07
N ASP A 294 19.74 -2.68 27.12
CA ASP A 294 19.45 -4.00 27.72
C ASP A 294 18.46 -4.80 26.87
N ALA A 295 18.96 -5.39 25.78
CA ALA A 295 18.21 -6.26 24.88
C ALA A 295 19.12 -7.31 24.21
N ILE A 296 18.50 -8.39 23.75
CA ILE A 296 19.15 -9.36 22.85
C ILE A 296 18.96 -8.97 21.39
N GLU A 297 19.94 -9.30 20.56
CA GLU A 297 19.84 -9.21 19.10
C GLU A 297 19.21 -10.49 18.55
N VAL A 298 18.12 -10.33 17.80
CA VAL A 298 17.41 -11.41 17.15
C VAL A 298 17.36 -11.12 15.65
N SER A 299 18.33 -11.64 14.91
CA SER A 299 18.49 -11.34 13.47
C SER A 299 17.38 -11.85 12.57
N PHE A 300 16.50 -12.74 13.06
CA PHE A 300 15.46 -13.39 12.26
C PHE A 300 14.14 -13.48 13.03
N THR A 301 13.03 -13.11 12.39
CA THR A 301 11.69 -13.10 12.99
C THR A 301 11.25 -14.47 13.52
N ASP A 302 11.62 -15.56 12.86
CA ASP A 302 11.31 -16.93 13.31
C ASP A 302 12.30 -17.49 14.34
N ALA A 303 13.29 -16.70 14.74
CA ALA A 303 14.20 -17.01 15.85
C ALA A 303 13.89 -16.17 17.11
N ILE A 304 12.74 -15.49 17.16
CA ILE A 304 12.26 -14.82 18.37
C ILE A 304 11.96 -15.89 19.43
N PRO A 305 12.61 -15.86 20.60
CA PRO A 305 12.33 -16.84 21.65
C PRO A 305 10.99 -16.59 22.34
N SER A 306 10.22 -17.64 22.59
CA SER A 306 8.91 -17.58 23.27
C SER A 306 9.01 -17.34 24.79
N ASP A 307 10.16 -17.62 25.38
CA ASP A 307 10.42 -17.68 26.83
C ASP A 307 11.33 -16.54 27.35
N TYR A 308 11.69 -15.58 26.49
CA TYR A 308 12.52 -14.45 26.88
C TYR A 308 11.69 -13.23 27.29
N ASN A 309 11.74 -12.85 28.57
CA ASN A 309 10.93 -11.77 29.14
C ASN A 309 11.49 -10.34 28.92
N GLY A 310 12.70 -10.22 28.37
CA GLY A 310 13.37 -8.94 28.15
C GLY A 310 13.01 -8.28 26.81
N VAL A 311 13.70 -7.19 26.47
CA VAL A 311 13.57 -6.53 25.17
C VAL A 311 14.42 -7.24 24.12
N MET A 312 13.91 -7.32 22.90
CA MET A 312 14.53 -8.00 21.77
C MET A 312 14.60 -7.02 20.61
N GLY A 313 15.77 -6.89 19.98
CA GLY A 313 15.90 -6.17 18.72
C GLY A 313 15.69 -7.12 17.55
N VAL A 314 14.62 -6.87 16.78
CA VAL A 314 14.22 -7.68 15.63
C VAL A 314 14.35 -6.88 14.32
N PRO A 315 14.43 -7.53 13.14
CA PRO A 315 14.49 -6.83 11.86
C PRO A 315 13.21 -6.05 11.59
N ILE A 316 13.28 -4.97 10.81
CA ILE A 316 12.11 -4.17 10.44
C ILE A 316 11.01 -4.99 9.73
N SER A 317 11.39 -6.03 8.99
CA SER A 317 10.48 -6.97 8.33
C SER A 317 9.65 -7.81 9.30
N PHE A 318 9.97 -7.81 10.60
CA PHE A 318 9.08 -8.34 11.64
C PHE A 318 7.69 -7.71 11.58
N LEU A 319 7.58 -6.43 11.20
CA LEU A 319 6.31 -5.71 11.17
C LEU A 319 5.28 -6.33 10.21
N ASP A 320 5.72 -7.08 9.19
CA ASP A 320 4.84 -7.85 8.30
C ASP A 320 4.08 -8.96 9.04
N LYS A 321 4.57 -9.36 10.23
CA LYS A 321 3.99 -10.40 11.08
C LYS A 321 3.71 -9.89 12.49
N TYR A 322 3.70 -8.57 12.68
CA TYR A 322 3.50 -7.97 13.98
C TYR A 322 2.07 -8.19 14.43
N ASN A 323 1.93 -8.91 15.53
CA ASN A 323 0.68 -9.09 16.25
C ASN A 323 0.69 -8.26 17.54
N PRO A 324 -0.20 -7.25 17.68
CA PRO A 324 -0.25 -6.38 18.85
C PRO A 324 -0.77 -7.10 20.10
N ASP A 325 -1.29 -8.32 19.99
CA ASP A 325 -1.66 -9.17 21.13
C ASP A 325 -0.52 -10.09 21.60
N GLN A 326 0.50 -10.25 20.78
CA GLN A 326 1.68 -11.04 21.12
C GLN A 326 2.86 -10.16 21.56
N PHE A 327 3.01 -8.94 21.01
CA PHE A 327 4.17 -8.10 21.28
C PHE A 327 3.82 -6.63 21.52
N ASP A 328 4.61 -5.99 22.38
CA ASP A 328 4.70 -4.53 22.49
C ASP A 328 5.88 -4.01 21.64
N ILE A 329 5.68 -2.92 20.91
CA ILE A 329 6.77 -2.16 20.29
C ILE A 329 7.31 -1.14 21.29
N VAL A 330 8.58 -1.29 21.65
CA VAL A 330 9.26 -0.47 22.67
C VAL A 330 9.90 0.77 22.05
N LYS A 331 10.77 0.58 21.05
CA LYS A 331 11.58 1.65 20.46
C LYS A 331 12.09 1.24 19.07
N PHE A 332 12.64 2.18 18.32
CA PHE A 332 13.30 1.93 17.04
C PHE A 332 14.76 2.35 17.08
N ARG A 333 15.63 1.47 16.57
CA ARG A 333 16.99 1.72 16.10
C ARG A 333 18.05 2.15 17.14
N HIS A 334 17.69 2.95 18.14
CA HIS A 334 18.66 3.61 19.01
C HIS A 334 18.69 3.02 20.43
N GLY A 335 19.89 2.92 20.98
CA GLY A 335 20.13 2.59 22.39
C GLY A 335 19.82 3.74 23.35
N ASP A 336 20.18 3.59 24.62
CA ASP A 336 19.90 4.57 25.67
C ASP A 336 20.74 5.85 25.51
N ASP A 337 21.88 5.73 24.83
CA ASP A 337 22.77 6.84 24.47
C ASP A 337 22.31 7.61 23.22
N ASN A 338 21.12 7.32 22.70
CA ASN A 338 20.54 7.85 21.45
C ASN A 338 21.38 7.58 20.19
N LYS A 339 22.38 6.69 20.25
CA LYS A 339 23.11 6.22 19.08
C LYS A 339 22.49 4.92 18.57
N ASP A 340 22.82 4.56 17.34
CA ASP A 340 22.43 3.26 16.78
C ASP A 340 22.84 2.12 17.71
N LEU A 341 22.00 1.09 17.82
CA LEU A 341 22.29 -0.09 18.61
C LEU A 341 23.65 -0.68 18.22
N ARG A 342 24.44 -1.09 19.22
CA ARG A 342 25.77 -1.66 19.04
C ARG A 342 25.86 -3.00 19.75
N LEU A 343 26.42 -3.99 19.07
CA LEU A 343 26.81 -5.26 19.68
C LEU A 343 28.12 -5.08 20.45
N LYS A 344 28.41 -6.01 21.38
CA LYS A 344 29.65 -6.01 22.18
C LYS A 344 30.96 -6.00 21.36
N ASN A 345 30.91 -6.47 20.12
CA ASN A 345 32.07 -6.43 19.22
C ASN A 345 32.20 -5.08 18.46
N GLY A 346 31.41 -4.08 18.81
CA GLY A 346 31.38 -2.76 18.19
C GLY A 346 30.55 -2.65 16.91
N THR A 347 30.00 -3.76 16.40
CA THR A 347 29.20 -3.79 15.16
C THR A 347 27.84 -3.14 15.38
N CYS A 348 27.43 -2.28 14.44
CA CYS A 348 26.06 -1.77 14.37
C CYS A 348 25.23 -2.68 13.43
N PRO A 349 24.25 -3.44 13.92
CA PRO A 349 23.32 -4.12 13.02
C PRO A 349 22.48 -3.09 12.24
N TYR A 350 21.95 -3.52 11.10
CA TYR A 350 20.96 -2.74 10.37
C TYR A 350 19.74 -2.46 11.27
N PHE A 351 18.97 -1.41 10.98
CA PHE A 351 17.91 -0.91 11.85
C PHE A 351 17.03 -2.00 12.48
N ARG A 352 16.90 -1.94 13.81
CA ARG A 352 16.12 -2.88 14.62
C ARG A 352 14.90 -2.21 15.21
N VAL A 353 13.81 -2.97 15.28
CA VAL A 353 12.64 -2.65 16.09
C VAL A 353 12.85 -3.34 17.44
N LEU A 354 12.84 -2.58 18.52
CA LEU A 354 12.91 -3.12 19.86
C LEU A 354 11.50 -3.50 20.30
N ILE A 355 11.30 -4.79 20.58
CA ILE A 355 10.01 -5.37 20.98
C ILE A 355 10.15 -6.14 22.29
N ARG A 356 9.04 -6.46 22.93
CA ARG A 356 8.96 -7.45 24.01
C ARG A 356 7.65 -8.22 23.91
N HIS A 357 7.56 -9.39 24.51
CA HIS A 357 6.28 -10.09 24.63
C HIS A 357 5.28 -9.24 25.40
N LYS A 358 4.04 -9.20 24.93
CA LYS A 358 2.94 -8.57 25.65
C LYS A 358 2.67 -9.39 26.90
N LYS A 359 2.70 -8.75 28.06
CA LYS A 359 2.34 -9.40 29.32
C LYS A 359 0.84 -9.69 29.28
N LYS A 360 0.48 -10.96 29.49
CA LYS A 360 -0.92 -11.37 29.66
C LYS A 360 -1.47 -10.88 30.98
#